data_AF-A0A959Z985-F1
#
_entry.id   AF-A0A959Z985-F1
#
_cell.length_a   1.000
_cell.length_b   1.000
_cell.length_c   1.000
_cell.angle_alpha   90.00
_cell.angle_beta   90.00
_cell.angle_gamma   90.00
#
_symmetry.space_group_name_H-M   'P 1'
#
loop_
_entity.id
_entity.type
_entity.pdbx_description
1 polymer ?
#
loop_
_entity_poly.entity_id
_entity_poly.type
_entity_poly.pdbx_seq_one_letter_code
_entity_poly.pdbx_strand_id
1 'polypeptide(L)'
;MLQFLAQATPPETNFWQQAPGTTGLILGVVGAFIIGMLLFFGLSTIPTQFRRYIIVGFTFLAGLVFVLQYLWPRPINADFEKELPRNAVEGFGAWLGVAIDPVAKTANILAAFLLGLGIFSLMRVHINKIRRRAQDWGFSLILIVSSVIMAIFGFWDWNMRQFNDPEALLTSQENWKFANYVNDALFDGMYQQMDAAMFSMIAFFILSAAYRAFRIRSVEATVMMASALILMLNLMGALTFMWSGWINGLVESTGNQFLTNFDLTVVAGWLRANMQIPAIRAIEFGVGLGALAMGLRLWLGLEKGGVSS
;
A
#
# COMPACT_ATOMS: atom_id res chain seq x y z
N MET A 1 28.42 -17.33 -31.32
CA MET A 1 29.31 -16.69 -30.32
C MET A 1 28.69 -16.97 -28.96
N LEU A 2 29.28 -17.89 -28.19
CA LEU A 2 28.74 -18.39 -26.92
C LEU A 2 28.76 -17.27 -25.87
N GLN A 3 27.59 -16.95 -25.28
CA GLN A 3 27.46 -16.07 -24.12
C GLN A 3 28.10 -16.74 -22.90
N PHE A 4 29.41 -16.57 -22.74
CA PHE A 4 30.20 -16.93 -21.55
C PHE A 4 30.29 -15.77 -20.56
N LEU A 5 29.25 -14.95 -20.44
CA LEU A 5 29.14 -14.06 -19.29
C LEU A 5 28.52 -14.89 -18.17
N ALA A 6 29.38 -15.40 -17.27
CA ALA A 6 28.93 -15.89 -15.98
C ALA A 6 28.01 -14.82 -15.39
N GLN A 7 26.72 -15.15 -15.21
CA GLN A 7 25.87 -14.36 -14.34
C GLN A 7 26.60 -14.33 -13.00
N ALA A 8 27.07 -13.16 -12.59
CA ALA A 8 27.67 -13.00 -11.27
C ALA A 8 26.65 -13.52 -10.27
N THR A 9 26.99 -14.61 -9.59
CA THR A 9 26.18 -15.11 -8.48
C THR A 9 26.03 -13.96 -7.50
N PRO A 10 24.81 -13.59 -7.07
CA PRO A 10 24.63 -12.50 -6.13
C PRO A 10 25.53 -12.76 -4.91
N PRO A 11 26.28 -11.75 -4.43
CA PRO A 11 27.15 -11.93 -3.28
C PRO A 11 26.31 -12.41 -2.09
N GLU A 12 26.77 -13.48 -1.43
CA GLU A 12 26.14 -14.00 -0.22
C GLU A 12 26.45 -13.06 0.96
N THR A 13 25.71 -11.96 1.04
CA THR A 13 25.97 -10.90 2.03
C THR A 13 25.39 -11.23 3.41
N ASN A 14 24.34 -12.06 3.47
CA ASN A 14 23.67 -12.44 4.72
C ASN A 14 22.77 -13.68 4.57
N PHE A 15 22.13 -14.10 5.68
CA PHE A 15 21.19 -15.22 5.76
C PHE A 15 20.05 -15.19 4.71
N TRP A 16 19.60 -14.00 4.30
CA TRP A 16 18.45 -13.83 3.41
C TRP A 16 18.81 -13.98 1.92
N GLN A 17 20.10 -13.89 1.57
CA GLN A 17 20.63 -13.97 0.20
C GLN A 17 21.65 -15.11 0.12
N GLN A 18 21.14 -16.34 0.16
CA GLN A 18 21.96 -17.53 -0.07
C GLN A 18 21.51 -18.24 -1.34
N ALA A 19 22.44 -18.80 -2.11
CA ALA A 19 22.07 -19.46 -3.34
C ALA A 19 21.16 -20.69 -3.08
N PRO A 20 20.14 -20.93 -3.92
CA PRO A 20 19.26 -22.09 -3.78
C PRO A 20 20.04 -23.41 -3.76
N GLY A 21 19.73 -24.30 -2.81
CA GLY A 21 20.37 -25.61 -2.69
C GLY A 21 21.70 -25.62 -1.94
N THR A 22 22.17 -24.48 -1.42
CA THR A 22 23.34 -24.43 -0.53
C THR A 22 23.03 -25.02 0.84
N THR A 23 24.02 -25.66 1.46
CA THR A 23 23.93 -26.16 2.86
C THR A 23 23.62 -25.02 3.84
N GLY A 24 24.13 -23.82 3.55
CA GLY A 24 23.83 -22.62 4.33
C GLY A 24 22.33 -22.33 4.40
N LEU A 25 21.64 -22.38 3.25
CA LEU A 25 20.22 -22.04 3.17
C LEU A 25 19.37 -23.08 3.90
N ILE A 26 19.72 -24.36 3.75
CA ILE A 26 19.02 -25.45 4.44
C ILE A 26 19.18 -25.32 5.96
N LEU A 27 20.42 -25.11 6.44
CA LEU A 27 20.68 -24.88 7.86
C LEU A 27 19.95 -23.63 8.36
N GLY A 28 19.89 -22.59 7.54
CA GLY A 28 19.18 -21.37 7.87
C GLY A 28 17.68 -21.58 8.03
N VAL A 29 17.05 -22.30 7.10
CA VAL A 29 15.63 -22.66 7.16
C VAL A 29 15.32 -23.53 8.38
N VAL A 30 16.14 -24.56 8.64
CA VAL A 30 15.96 -25.43 9.81
C VAL A 30 16.12 -24.63 11.11
N GLY A 31 17.13 -23.76 11.19
CA GLY A 31 17.33 -22.87 12.33
C GLY A 31 16.15 -21.93 12.56
N ALA A 32 15.66 -21.27 11.51
CA ALA A 32 14.50 -20.40 11.58
C ALA A 32 13.23 -21.15 12.02
N PHE A 33 13.04 -22.39 11.54
CA PHE A 33 11.92 -23.24 11.95
C PHE A 33 11.98 -23.59 13.44
N ILE A 34 13.15 -24.00 13.95
CA ILE A 34 13.34 -24.32 15.37
C ILE A 34 13.09 -23.08 16.24
N ILE A 35 13.68 -21.93 15.87
CA ILE A 35 13.46 -20.66 16.56
C ILE A 35 11.97 -20.29 16.54
N GLY A 36 11.30 -20.44 15.40
CA GLY A 36 9.87 -20.21 15.25
C GLY A 36 9.03 -21.08 16.17
N MET A 37 9.35 -22.38 16.27
CA MET A 37 8.68 -23.30 17.19
C MET A 37 8.92 -22.94 18.66
N LEU A 38 10.14 -22.58 19.04
CA LEU A 38 10.48 -22.15 20.40
C LEU A 38 9.74 -20.85 20.76
N LEU A 39 9.71 -19.87 19.85
CA LEU A 39 8.95 -18.64 20.02
C LEU A 39 7.46 -18.92 20.14
N PHE A 40 6.90 -19.79 19.30
CA PHE A 40 5.48 -20.16 19.36
C PHE A 40 5.13 -20.80 20.71
N PHE A 41 5.93 -21.77 21.16
CA PHE A 41 5.72 -22.43 22.44
C PHE A 41 5.88 -21.43 23.60
N GLY A 42 6.93 -20.62 23.57
CA GLY A 42 7.15 -19.54 24.53
C GLY A 42 5.95 -18.61 24.62
N LEU A 43 5.47 -18.07 23.49
CA LEU A 43 4.32 -17.17 23.43
C LEU A 43 3.02 -17.83 23.90
N SER A 44 2.82 -19.13 23.63
CA SER A 44 1.64 -19.87 24.06
C SER A 44 1.54 -20.02 25.59
N THR A 45 2.70 -20.11 26.27
CA THR A 45 2.79 -20.28 27.72
C THR A 45 2.74 -18.96 28.50
N ILE A 46 2.76 -17.82 27.82
CA ILE A 46 2.85 -16.50 28.47
C ILE A 46 1.51 -16.09 29.13
N PRO A 47 1.55 -15.62 30.39
CA PRO A 47 0.39 -15.07 31.08
C PRO A 47 -0.25 -13.90 30.32
N THR A 48 -1.59 -13.81 30.36
CA THR A 48 -2.38 -12.84 29.59
C THR A 48 -1.99 -11.37 29.81
N GLN A 49 -1.52 -11.03 31.02
CA GLN A 49 -1.06 -9.68 31.36
C GLN A 49 0.16 -9.22 30.54
N PHE A 50 1.05 -10.14 30.15
CA PHE A 50 2.28 -9.81 29.42
C PHE A 50 2.07 -9.73 27.90
N ARG A 51 0.99 -10.31 27.38
CA ARG A 51 0.71 -10.33 25.93
C ARG A 51 0.60 -8.92 25.33
N ARG A 52 0.07 -7.95 26.08
CA ARG A 52 0.01 -6.55 25.64
C ARG A 52 1.40 -5.95 25.42
N TYR A 53 2.33 -6.17 26.36
CA TYR A 53 3.69 -5.64 26.25
C TYR A 53 4.46 -6.30 25.11
N ILE A 54 4.24 -7.59 24.88
CA ILE A 54 4.81 -8.31 23.74
C ILE A 54 4.32 -7.71 22.42
N ILE A 55 3.03 -7.39 22.31
CA ILE A 55 2.51 -6.73 21.11
C ILE A 55 3.17 -5.40 20.88
N VAL A 56 3.19 -4.55 21.91
CA VAL A 56 3.80 -3.22 21.81
C VAL A 56 5.29 -3.34 21.44
N GLY A 57 6.02 -4.24 22.09
CA GLY A 57 7.44 -4.47 21.80
C GLY A 57 7.67 -4.98 20.38
N PHE A 58 6.91 -5.97 19.93
CA PHE A 58 7.02 -6.52 18.59
C PHE A 58 6.66 -5.49 17.52
N THR A 59 5.53 -4.79 17.67
CA THR A 59 5.13 -3.73 16.74
C THR A 59 6.14 -2.59 16.71
N PHE A 60 6.69 -2.19 17.87
CA PHE A 60 7.74 -1.18 17.94
C PHE A 60 9.01 -1.61 17.21
N LEU A 61 9.49 -2.84 17.45
CA LEU A 61 10.67 -3.38 16.77
C LEU A 61 10.45 -3.53 15.27
N ALA A 62 9.27 -4.01 14.85
CA ALA A 62 8.92 -4.12 13.44
C ALA A 62 8.95 -2.74 12.74
N GLY A 63 8.36 -1.72 13.37
CA GLY A 63 8.42 -0.35 12.86
C GLY A 63 9.82 0.24 12.86
N LEU A 64 10.60 -0.06 13.89
CA LEU A 64 11.98 0.41 14.02
C LEU A 64 12.83 -0.06 12.84
N VAL A 65 12.64 -1.29 12.33
CA VAL A 65 13.38 -1.79 11.15
C VAL A 65 13.16 -0.90 9.93
N PHE A 66 11.93 -0.49 9.65
CA PHE A 66 11.62 0.41 8.52
C PHE A 66 12.15 1.83 8.73
N VAL A 67 12.11 2.34 9.97
CA VAL A 67 12.67 3.65 10.30
C VAL A 67 14.19 3.63 10.16
N LEU A 68 14.85 2.59 10.69
CA LEU A 68 16.28 2.40 10.55
C LEU A 68 16.66 2.29 9.09
N GLN A 69 15.93 1.52 8.29
CA GLN A 69 16.16 1.46 6.85
C GLN A 69 16.18 2.84 6.17
N TYR A 70 15.27 3.72 6.56
CA TYR A 70 15.14 5.06 5.99
C TYR A 70 16.23 6.01 6.47
N LEU A 71 16.56 5.96 7.76
CA LEU A 71 17.55 6.85 8.38
C LEU A 71 18.98 6.35 8.20
N TRP A 72 19.18 5.07 7.91
CA TRP A 72 20.50 4.48 7.81
C TRP A 72 21.20 4.96 6.54
N PRO A 73 22.45 5.45 6.65
CA PRO A 73 23.19 5.94 5.50
C PRO A 73 23.40 4.84 4.46
N ARG A 74 23.06 5.15 3.20
CA ARG A 74 23.24 4.27 2.04
C ARG A 74 24.07 4.99 0.98
N PRO A 75 25.03 4.33 0.31
CA PRO A 75 25.72 4.91 -0.83
C PRO A 75 24.73 5.16 -1.98
N ILE A 76 24.87 6.30 -2.66
CA ILE A 76 23.95 6.78 -3.70
C ILE A 76 23.79 5.77 -4.86
N ASN A 77 24.82 4.93 -5.10
CA ASN A 77 24.86 3.95 -6.20
C ASN A 77 25.02 2.49 -5.73
N ALA A 78 24.85 2.19 -4.44
CA ALA A 78 25.06 0.82 -3.97
C ALA A 78 23.90 -0.10 -4.38
N ASP A 79 24.18 -0.98 -5.34
CA ASP A 79 23.35 -2.15 -5.62
C ASP A 79 23.87 -3.31 -4.73
N PHE A 80 23.34 -3.40 -3.51
CA PHE A 80 23.72 -4.45 -2.55
C PHE A 80 23.31 -5.86 -3.01
N GLU A 81 22.58 -6.00 -4.13
CA GLU A 81 22.34 -7.28 -4.78
C GLU A 81 23.54 -7.73 -5.65
N LYS A 82 24.50 -6.84 -5.92
CA LYS A 82 25.65 -7.10 -6.80
C LYS A 82 26.99 -6.76 -6.17
N GLU A 83 27.03 -5.88 -5.16
CA GLU A 83 28.27 -5.40 -4.53
C GLU A 83 28.41 -5.84 -3.07
N LEU A 84 29.62 -6.25 -2.67
CA LEU A 84 29.95 -6.55 -1.27
C LEU A 84 30.09 -5.25 -0.46
N PRO A 85 29.56 -5.19 0.77
CA PRO A 85 29.69 -4.02 1.62
C PRO A 85 31.16 -3.77 1.99
N ARG A 86 31.61 -2.51 1.90
CA ARG A 86 33.02 -2.15 2.12
C ARG A 86 33.36 -1.98 3.61
N ASN A 87 32.38 -1.59 4.42
CA ASN A 87 32.53 -1.29 5.85
C ASN A 87 31.33 -1.80 6.68
N ALA A 88 31.46 -1.84 8.01
CA ALA A 88 30.38 -2.27 8.91
C ALA A 88 29.07 -1.47 8.76
N VAL A 89 29.17 -0.16 8.45
CA VAL A 89 28.01 0.70 8.20
C VAL A 89 27.28 0.27 6.93
N GLU A 90 28.01 0.00 5.85
CA GLU A 90 27.42 -0.52 4.62
C GLU A 90 26.88 -1.94 4.80
N GLY A 91 27.55 -2.78 5.62
CA GLY A 91 27.10 -4.14 5.92
C GLY A 91 25.76 -4.18 6.66
N PHE A 92 25.56 -3.29 7.64
CA PHE A 92 24.26 -3.18 8.30
C PHE A 92 23.17 -2.60 7.38
N GLY A 93 23.52 -1.62 6.55
CA GLY A 93 22.61 -1.07 5.53
C GLY A 93 22.19 -2.11 4.49
N ALA A 94 23.14 -2.94 4.03
CA ALA A 94 22.90 -4.07 3.14
C ALA A 94 21.96 -5.09 3.82
N TRP A 95 22.25 -5.48 5.07
CA TRP A 95 21.40 -6.40 5.82
C TRP A 95 19.96 -5.90 5.96
N LEU A 96 19.76 -4.63 6.32
CA LEU A 96 18.43 -4.01 6.42
C LEU A 96 17.72 -3.99 5.06
N GLY A 97 18.43 -3.65 3.98
CA GLY A 97 17.85 -3.58 2.63
C GLY A 97 17.37 -4.94 2.14
N VAL A 98 18.21 -5.95 2.31
CA VAL A 98 17.93 -7.32 1.86
C VAL A 98 16.82 -7.97 2.71
N ALA A 99 16.76 -7.67 4.01
CA ALA A 99 15.73 -8.22 4.90
C ALA A 99 14.30 -7.79 4.52
N ILE A 100 14.13 -6.70 3.76
CA ILE A 100 12.82 -6.19 3.38
C ILE A 100 12.10 -7.11 2.39
N ASP A 101 12.80 -7.73 1.43
CA ASP A 101 12.15 -8.56 0.42
C ASP A 101 11.44 -9.79 1.04
N PRO A 102 12.08 -10.59 1.92
CA PRO A 102 11.40 -11.67 2.64
C PRO A 102 10.24 -11.17 3.53
N VAL A 103 10.41 -10.02 4.19
CA VAL A 103 9.37 -9.42 5.02
C VAL A 103 8.17 -9.00 4.16
N ALA A 104 8.41 -8.36 3.02
CA ALA A 104 7.38 -7.95 2.07
C ALA A 104 6.65 -9.15 1.47
N LYS A 105 7.38 -10.21 1.09
CA LYS A 105 6.78 -11.48 0.62
C LYS A 105 5.88 -12.11 1.70
N THR A 106 6.34 -12.16 2.94
CA THR A 106 5.55 -12.66 4.07
C THR A 106 4.32 -11.79 4.31
N ALA A 107 4.47 -10.45 4.25
CA ALA A 107 3.37 -9.52 4.39
C ALA A 107 2.33 -9.67 3.27
N ASN A 108 2.74 -9.92 2.03
CA ASN A 108 1.84 -10.17 0.89
C ASN A 108 1.04 -11.46 1.08
N ILE A 109 1.67 -12.52 1.59
CA ILE A 109 0.98 -13.77 1.93
C ILE A 109 -0.06 -13.50 3.04
N LEU A 110 0.33 -12.81 4.10
CA LEU A 110 -0.58 -12.43 5.19
C LEU A 110 -1.73 -11.55 4.68
N ALA A 111 -1.45 -10.58 3.81
CA ALA A 111 -2.45 -9.72 3.19
C ALA A 111 -3.46 -10.54 2.37
N ALA A 112 -3.01 -11.54 1.61
CA ALA A 112 -3.89 -12.44 0.88
C ALA A 112 -4.84 -13.22 1.82
N PHE A 113 -4.33 -13.74 2.94
CA PHE A 113 -5.17 -14.38 3.96
C PHE A 113 -6.14 -13.40 4.63
N LEU A 114 -5.69 -12.18 4.94
CA LEU A 114 -6.53 -11.14 5.53
C LEU A 114 -7.65 -10.71 4.57
N LEU A 115 -7.37 -10.61 3.27
CA LEU A 115 -8.40 -10.37 2.25
C LEU A 115 -9.45 -11.48 2.25
N GLY A 116 -9.01 -12.75 2.28
CA GLY A 116 -9.91 -13.90 2.39
C GLY A 116 -10.78 -13.86 3.66
N LEU A 117 -10.18 -13.56 4.81
CA LEU A 117 -10.90 -13.39 6.08
C LEU A 117 -11.87 -12.20 6.05
N GLY A 118 -11.50 -11.11 5.38
CA GLY A 118 -12.35 -9.93 5.19
C GLY A 118 -13.60 -10.27 4.38
N ILE A 119 -13.43 -10.97 3.26
CA ILE A 119 -14.55 -11.46 2.44
C ILE A 119 -15.42 -12.42 3.25
N PHE A 120 -14.84 -13.39 3.95
CA PHE A 120 -15.59 -14.33 4.78
C PHE A 120 -16.38 -13.63 5.88
N SER A 121 -15.76 -12.66 6.57
CA SER A 121 -16.40 -11.87 7.63
C SER A 121 -17.61 -11.10 7.10
N LEU A 122 -17.42 -10.37 5.99
CA LEU A 122 -18.49 -9.61 5.32
C LEU A 122 -19.65 -10.54 4.93
N MET A 123 -19.35 -11.64 4.23
CA MET A 123 -20.34 -12.61 3.81
C MET A 123 -21.09 -13.21 5.01
N ARG A 124 -20.38 -13.60 6.07
CA ARG A 124 -21.00 -14.15 7.30
C ARG A 124 -21.99 -13.17 7.92
N VAL A 125 -21.63 -11.89 8.02
CA VAL A 125 -22.52 -10.85 8.60
C VAL A 125 -23.77 -10.68 7.75
N HIS A 126 -23.64 -10.52 6.44
CA HIS A 126 -24.80 -10.29 5.56
C HIS A 126 -25.66 -11.56 5.40
N ILE A 127 -25.07 -12.75 5.34
CA ILE A 127 -25.81 -14.02 5.33
C ILE A 127 -26.62 -14.17 6.63
N ASN A 128 -26.03 -13.91 7.79
CA ASN A 128 -26.74 -13.96 9.06
C ASN A 128 -27.87 -12.93 9.14
N LYS A 129 -27.65 -11.73 8.60
CA LYS A 129 -28.67 -10.67 8.51
C LYS A 129 -29.87 -11.11 7.67
N ILE A 130 -29.64 -11.80 6.54
CA ILE A 130 -30.68 -12.38 5.68
C ILE A 130 -31.41 -13.52 6.40
N ARG A 131 -30.67 -14.47 6.99
CA ARG A 131 -31.25 -15.63 7.71
C ARG A 131 -32.16 -15.19 8.84
N ARG A 132 -31.77 -14.15 9.59
CA ARG A 132 -32.54 -13.60 10.71
C ARG A 132 -33.61 -12.59 10.28
N ARG A 133 -33.75 -12.28 8.98
CA ARG A 133 -34.67 -11.27 8.44
C ARG A 133 -34.60 -9.93 9.20
N ALA A 134 -33.39 -9.53 9.59
CA ALA A 134 -33.20 -8.29 10.34
C ALA A 134 -33.52 -7.06 9.48
N GLN A 135 -33.65 -5.89 10.10
CA GLN A 135 -33.89 -4.63 9.39
C GLN A 135 -32.90 -4.45 8.23
N ASP A 136 -33.38 -4.04 7.05
CA ASP A 136 -32.56 -3.83 5.84
C ASP A 136 -31.89 -5.09 5.27
N TRP A 137 -32.46 -6.28 5.51
CA TRP A 137 -31.96 -7.54 4.94
C TRP A 137 -31.98 -7.55 3.40
N GLY A 138 -32.91 -6.83 2.77
CA GLY A 138 -33.03 -6.74 1.32
C GLY A 138 -31.77 -6.19 0.66
N PHE A 139 -31.18 -5.12 1.21
CA PHE A 139 -29.91 -4.57 0.73
C PHE A 139 -28.74 -5.54 0.91
N SER A 140 -28.78 -6.38 1.94
CA SER A 140 -27.76 -7.42 2.14
C SER A 140 -27.86 -8.54 1.10
N LEU A 141 -29.08 -8.88 0.66
CA LEU A 141 -29.27 -9.82 -0.43
C LEU A 141 -28.72 -9.25 -1.76
N ILE A 142 -29.04 -7.99 -2.06
CA ILE A 142 -28.53 -7.30 -3.26
C ILE A 142 -27.01 -7.31 -3.26
N LEU A 143 -26.36 -6.97 -2.14
CA LEU A 143 -24.91 -6.97 -2.00
C LEU A 143 -24.30 -8.34 -2.28
N ILE A 144 -24.85 -9.42 -1.72
CA ILE A 144 -24.31 -10.77 -1.93
C ILE A 144 -24.47 -11.18 -3.40
N VAL A 145 -25.66 -10.96 -3.98
CA VAL A 145 -25.93 -11.32 -5.37
C VAL A 145 -25.04 -10.53 -6.33
N SER A 146 -24.92 -9.20 -6.14
CA SER A 146 -24.05 -8.38 -6.99
C SER A 146 -22.58 -8.75 -6.84
N SER A 147 -22.11 -9.07 -5.63
CA SER A 147 -20.75 -9.52 -5.38
C SER A 147 -20.45 -10.85 -6.09
N VAL A 148 -21.38 -11.80 -6.06
CA VAL A 148 -21.23 -13.10 -6.75
C VAL A 148 -21.25 -12.92 -8.27
N ILE A 149 -22.17 -12.13 -8.80
CA ILE A 149 -22.25 -11.83 -10.24
C ILE A 149 -20.94 -11.16 -10.70
N MET A 150 -20.47 -10.13 -9.98
CA MET A 150 -19.20 -9.46 -10.27
C MET A 150 -18.03 -10.44 -10.26
N ALA A 151 -17.93 -11.31 -9.24
CA ALA A 151 -16.86 -12.28 -9.14
C ALA A 151 -16.86 -13.28 -10.31
N ILE A 152 -18.04 -13.77 -10.73
CA ILE A 152 -18.17 -14.70 -11.85
C ILE A 152 -17.75 -14.03 -13.17
N PHE A 153 -18.30 -12.86 -13.49
CA PHE A 153 -18.01 -12.18 -14.76
C PHE A 153 -16.60 -11.59 -14.80
N GLY A 154 -16.08 -11.08 -13.68
CA GLY A 154 -14.70 -10.62 -13.57
C GLY A 154 -13.69 -11.75 -13.71
N PHE A 155 -13.94 -12.90 -13.09
CA PHE A 155 -13.08 -14.08 -13.28
C PHE A 155 -13.15 -14.61 -14.71
N TRP A 156 -14.34 -14.60 -15.33
CA TRP A 156 -14.50 -15.02 -16.72
C TRP A 156 -13.75 -14.09 -17.68
N ASP A 157 -13.90 -12.77 -17.54
CA ASP A 157 -13.14 -11.77 -18.30
C ASP A 157 -11.62 -11.96 -18.11
N TRP A 158 -11.16 -12.11 -16.86
CA TRP A 158 -9.75 -12.36 -16.56
C TRP A 158 -9.22 -13.64 -17.21
N ASN A 159 -9.97 -14.76 -17.10
CA ASN A 159 -9.58 -16.03 -17.70
C ASN A 159 -9.50 -15.94 -19.23
N MET A 160 -10.38 -15.16 -19.87
CA MET A 160 -10.30 -14.89 -21.30
C MET A 160 -9.05 -14.08 -21.65
N ARG A 161 -8.71 -13.03 -20.90
CA ARG A 161 -7.51 -12.21 -21.15
C ARG A 161 -6.19 -12.96 -20.96
N GLN A 162 -6.12 -13.85 -19.98
CA GLN A 162 -4.86 -14.54 -19.65
C GLN A 162 -4.59 -15.77 -20.52
N PHE A 163 -5.64 -16.50 -20.94
CA PHE A 163 -5.48 -17.80 -21.61
C PHE A 163 -5.94 -17.82 -23.08
N ASN A 164 -6.71 -16.84 -23.55
CA ASN A 164 -7.09 -16.69 -24.96
C ASN A 164 -6.39 -15.44 -25.54
N ASP A 165 -5.25 -15.64 -26.19
CA ASP A 165 -4.45 -14.62 -26.91
C ASP A 165 -4.39 -13.22 -26.24
N PRO A 166 -3.41 -13.00 -25.33
CA PRO A 166 -3.25 -11.75 -24.58
C PRO A 166 -3.15 -10.47 -25.43
N GLU A 167 -2.74 -10.59 -26.71
CA GLU A 167 -2.52 -9.45 -27.60
C GLU A 167 -3.52 -9.35 -28.77
N ALA A 168 -4.30 -10.38 -29.08
CA ALA A 168 -5.07 -10.42 -30.34
C ALA A 168 -6.57 -10.13 -30.22
N LEU A 169 -7.19 -10.24 -29.04
CA LEU A 169 -8.66 -10.34 -28.96
C LEU A 169 -9.39 -9.38 -27.99
N LEU A 170 -8.73 -8.51 -27.22
CA LEU A 170 -9.43 -7.76 -26.16
C LEU A 170 -9.00 -6.31 -25.92
N THR A 171 -7.97 -5.81 -26.62
CA THR A 171 -7.52 -4.42 -26.53
C THR A 171 -8.42 -3.45 -27.33
N SER A 172 -9.04 -3.92 -28.41
CA SER A 172 -10.10 -3.19 -29.12
C SER A 172 -11.49 -3.69 -28.71
N GLN A 173 -12.41 -2.75 -28.48
CA GLN A 173 -13.80 -3.05 -28.11
C GLN A 173 -14.52 -3.91 -29.17
N GLU A 174 -14.02 -3.94 -30.40
CA GLU A 174 -14.56 -4.72 -31.52
C GLU A 174 -14.47 -6.24 -31.30
N ASN A 175 -13.51 -6.71 -30.51
CA ASN A 175 -13.31 -8.13 -30.26
C ASN A 175 -13.90 -8.62 -28.94
N TRP A 176 -14.59 -7.73 -28.21
CA TRP A 176 -15.20 -8.05 -26.93
C TRP A 176 -16.31 -9.08 -27.07
N LYS A 177 -16.29 -10.06 -26.16
CA LYS A 177 -17.37 -11.04 -26.03
C LYS A 177 -18.34 -10.57 -24.96
N PHE A 178 -19.47 -11.28 -24.86
CA PHE A 178 -20.51 -10.99 -23.87
C PHE A 178 -19.96 -10.81 -22.44
N ALA A 179 -19.02 -11.65 -22.01
CA ALA A 179 -18.42 -11.55 -20.67
C ALA A 179 -17.68 -10.23 -20.43
N ASN A 180 -16.99 -9.70 -21.44
CA ASN A 180 -16.25 -8.44 -21.36
C ASN A 180 -17.21 -7.24 -21.25
N TYR A 181 -18.27 -7.20 -22.07
CA TYR A 181 -19.28 -6.14 -21.98
C TYR A 181 -20.03 -6.15 -20.65
N VAL A 182 -20.35 -7.33 -20.12
CA VAL A 182 -21.00 -7.44 -18.81
C VAL A 182 -20.04 -7.01 -17.71
N ASN A 183 -18.77 -7.42 -17.78
CA ASN A 183 -17.77 -6.98 -16.81
C ASN A 183 -17.56 -5.46 -16.84
N ASP A 184 -17.41 -4.87 -18.01
CA ASP A 184 -17.29 -3.41 -18.22
C ASP A 184 -18.50 -2.65 -17.66
N ALA A 185 -19.71 -3.08 -18.01
CA ALA A 185 -20.93 -2.47 -17.51
C ALA A 185 -21.07 -2.57 -15.98
N LEU A 186 -20.69 -3.70 -15.38
CA LEU A 186 -20.74 -3.88 -13.94
C LEU A 186 -19.62 -3.11 -13.22
N PHE A 187 -18.41 -3.10 -13.78
CA PHE A 187 -17.21 -2.56 -13.15
C PHE A 187 -17.09 -1.05 -13.36
N ASP A 188 -16.90 -0.61 -14.60
CA ASP A 188 -16.75 0.82 -14.92
C ASP A 188 -18.11 1.52 -14.90
N GLY A 189 -19.15 0.86 -15.42
CA GLY A 189 -20.50 1.43 -15.50
C GLY A 189 -21.23 1.57 -14.17
N MET A 190 -21.02 0.65 -13.22
CA MET A 190 -21.74 0.67 -11.93
C MET A 190 -20.79 0.82 -10.75
N TYR A 191 -19.87 -0.12 -10.53
CA TYR A 191 -19.02 -0.15 -9.35
C TYR A 191 -18.16 1.12 -9.21
N GLN A 192 -17.46 1.51 -10.27
CA GLN A 192 -16.59 2.69 -10.25
C GLN A 192 -17.38 4.00 -10.08
N GLN A 193 -18.55 4.12 -10.69
CA GLN A 193 -19.42 5.31 -10.53
C GLN A 193 -19.98 5.41 -9.10
N MET A 194 -20.40 4.28 -8.51
CA MET A 194 -20.89 4.23 -7.14
C MET A 194 -19.77 4.54 -6.13
N ASP A 195 -18.56 4.02 -6.38
CA ASP A 195 -17.38 4.29 -5.57
C ASP A 195 -16.98 5.77 -5.65
N ALA A 196 -16.98 6.36 -6.85
CA ALA A 196 -16.76 7.78 -7.05
C ALA A 196 -17.81 8.65 -6.34
N ALA A 197 -19.09 8.24 -6.35
CA ALA A 197 -20.13 8.92 -5.60
C ALA A 197 -19.89 8.85 -4.08
N MET A 198 -19.47 7.68 -3.56
CA MET A 198 -19.11 7.51 -2.15
C MET A 198 -17.92 8.40 -1.76
N PHE A 199 -16.85 8.40 -2.56
CA PHE A 199 -15.69 9.26 -2.35
C PHE A 199 -16.05 10.74 -2.44
N SER A 200 -16.92 11.13 -3.37
CA SER A 200 -17.42 12.50 -3.49
C SER A 200 -18.19 12.95 -2.24
N MET A 201 -19.08 12.10 -1.71
CA MET A 201 -19.79 12.38 -0.46
C MET A 201 -18.83 12.53 0.73
N ILE A 202 -17.85 11.62 0.86
CA ILE A 202 -16.83 11.69 1.91
C ILE A 202 -16.00 12.97 1.77
N ALA A 203 -15.54 13.29 0.56
CA ALA A 203 -14.77 14.50 0.27
C ALA A 203 -15.58 15.76 0.60
N PHE A 204 -16.86 15.80 0.25
CA PHE A 204 -17.76 16.89 0.60
C PHE A 204 -17.87 17.08 2.12
N PHE A 205 -18.04 15.99 2.89
CA PHE A 205 -18.11 16.07 4.35
C PHE A 205 -16.78 16.49 4.99
N ILE A 206 -15.65 15.97 4.50
CA ILE A 206 -14.32 16.39 4.95
C ILE A 206 -14.11 17.87 4.66
N LEU A 207 -14.40 18.32 3.44
CA LEU A 207 -14.26 19.73 3.05
C LEU A 207 -15.19 20.63 3.88
N SER A 208 -16.43 20.23 4.11
CA SER A 208 -17.38 20.98 4.95
C SER A 208 -16.90 21.13 6.40
N ALA A 209 -16.40 20.03 6.98
CA ALA A 209 -15.83 20.03 8.32
C ALA A 209 -14.55 20.88 8.40
N ALA A 210 -13.65 20.74 7.41
CA ALA A 210 -12.41 21.48 7.31
C ALA A 210 -12.66 22.97 7.09
N TYR A 211 -13.59 23.36 6.21
CA TYR A 211 -13.99 24.76 6.01
C TYR A 211 -14.50 25.38 7.31
N ARG A 212 -15.35 24.66 8.05
CA ARG A 212 -15.83 25.13 9.36
C ARG A 212 -14.69 25.27 10.38
N ALA A 213 -13.71 24.37 10.37
CA ALA A 213 -12.54 24.43 11.25
C ALA A 213 -11.56 25.56 10.85
N PHE A 214 -11.35 25.80 9.56
CA PHE A 214 -10.42 26.81 9.02
C PHE A 214 -11.01 28.23 9.00
N ARG A 215 -12.34 28.37 8.97
CA ARG A 215 -13.02 29.67 9.13
C ARG A 215 -12.76 30.31 10.50
N ILE A 216 -12.16 29.58 11.44
CA ILE A 216 -11.75 30.10 12.75
C ILE A 216 -10.28 30.60 12.72
N ARG A 217 -10.13 31.85 12.28
CA ARG A 217 -9.32 32.95 12.86
C ARG A 217 -7.79 32.83 13.05
N SER A 218 -7.07 31.92 12.38
CA SER A 218 -5.60 31.85 12.51
C SER A 218 -4.85 32.13 11.19
N VAL A 219 -3.65 32.71 11.30
CA VAL A 219 -2.75 32.95 10.15
C VAL A 219 -2.32 31.62 9.56
N GLU A 220 -2.10 30.63 10.42
CA GLU A 220 -1.75 29.26 10.11
C GLU A 220 -2.81 28.60 9.22
N ALA A 221 -4.10 28.73 9.55
CA ALA A 221 -5.19 28.19 8.72
C ALA A 221 -5.25 28.83 7.33
N THR A 222 -4.92 30.12 7.24
CA THR A 222 -4.90 30.85 5.96
C THR A 222 -3.75 30.37 5.07
N VAL A 223 -2.56 30.16 5.64
CA VAL A 223 -1.41 29.58 4.92
C VAL A 223 -1.76 28.18 4.42
N MET A 224 -2.35 27.33 5.26
CA MET A 224 -2.77 25.98 4.87
C MET A 224 -3.81 26.01 3.73
N MET A 225 -4.79 26.91 3.79
CA MET A 225 -5.79 27.07 2.73
C MET A 225 -5.16 27.52 1.41
N ALA A 226 -4.24 28.50 1.46
CA ALA A 226 -3.51 28.96 0.28
C ALA A 226 -2.64 27.84 -0.32
N SER A 227 -1.93 27.09 0.53
CA SER A 227 -1.15 25.91 0.12
C SER A 227 -2.02 24.85 -0.55
N ALA A 228 -3.19 24.53 0.03
CA ALA A 228 -4.14 23.58 -0.56
C ALA A 228 -4.68 24.06 -1.91
N LEU A 229 -5.01 25.35 -2.03
CA LEU A 229 -5.47 25.96 -3.28
C LEU A 229 -4.41 25.83 -4.38
N ILE A 230 -3.13 26.12 -4.08
CA ILE A 230 -2.02 25.96 -5.03
C ILE A 230 -1.93 24.50 -5.52
N LEU A 231 -2.03 23.51 -4.61
CA LEU A 231 -2.00 22.10 -4.99
C LEU A 231 -3.18 21.70 -5.87
N MET A 232 -4.39 22.22 -5.59
CA MET A 232 -5.58 21.98 -6.40
C MET A 232 -5.47 22.60 -7.79
N LEU A 233 -4.99 23.85 -7.89
CA LEU A 233 -4.80 24.54 -9.16
C LEU A 233 -3.76 23.84 -10.04
N ASN A 234 -2.72 23.26 -9.45
CA ASN A 234 -1.73 22.47 -10.18
C ASN A 234 -2.31 21.19 -10.80
N LEU A 235 -3.45 20.67 -10.32
CA LEU A 235 -4.11 19.53 -10.96
C LEU A 235 -4.91 19.93 -12.20
N MET A 236 -5.16 21.23 -12.40
CA MET A 236 -5.84 21.75 -13.58
C MET A 236 -4.82 21.98 -14.71
N GLY A 237 -4.70 20.99 -15.61
CA GLY A 237 -3.72 21.00 -16.70
C GLY A 237 -3.76 22.25 -17.59
N ALA A 238 -4.96 22.73 -17.96
CA ALA A 238 -5.12 23.94 -18.77
C ALA A 238 -4.58 25.20 -18.06
N LEU A 239 -4.89 25.36 -16.77
CA LEU A 239 -4.41 26.49 -15.98
C LEU A 239 -2.89 26.44 -15.81
N THR A 240 -2.36 25.25 -15.51
CA THR A 240 -0.92 25.03 -15.36
C THR A 240 -0.19 25.40 -16.64
N PHE A 241 -0.67 24.92 -17.80
CA PHE A 241 -0.09 25.26 -19.11
C PHE A 241 -0.09 26.77 -19.38
N MET A 242 -1.22 27.45 -19.15
CA MET A 242 -1.33 28.90 -19.34
C MET A 242 -0.40 29.68 -18.40
N TRP A 243 -0.34 29.29 -17.13
CA TRP A 243 0.51 29.93 -16.13
C TRP A 243 2.00 29.73 -16.44
N SER A 244 2.42 28.50 -16.71
CA SER A 244 3.81 28.21 -17.08
C SER A 244 4.21 28.94 -18.36
N GLY A 245 3.32 29.02 -19.35
CA GLY A 245 3.55 29.80 -20.56
C GLY A 245 3.77 31.30 -20.28
N TRP A 246 2.98 31.87 -19.39
CA TRP A 246 3.14 33.27 -18.96
C TRP A 246 4.46 33.51 -18.21
N ILE A 247 4.80 32.64 -17.25
CA ILE A 247 6.07 32.72 -16.51
C ILE A 247 7.27 32.58 -17.46
N ASN A 248 7.22 31.63 -18.39
CA ASN A 248 8.29 31.44 -19.37
C ASN A 248 8.48 32.67 -20.26
N GLY A 249 7.39 33.32 -20.70
CA GLY A 249 7.47 34.59 -21.44
C GLY A 249 8.08 35.75 -20.61
N LEU A 250 7.83 35.79 -19.31
CA LEU A 250 8.47 36.75 -18.40
C LEU A 250 9.97 36.45 -18.19
N VAL A 251 10.35 35.17 -18.11
CA VAL A 251 11.75 34.72 -18.02
C VAL A 251 12.50 35.11 -19.29
N GLU A 252 11.92 34.87 -20.47
CA GLU A 252 12.52 35.22 -21.76
C GLU A 252 12.70 36.74 -21.92
N SER A 253 11.71 37.53 -21.51
CA SER A 253 11.77 39.01 -21.63
C SER A 253 12.70 39.68 -20.61
N THR A 254 12.85 39.10 -19.41
CA THR A 254 13.66 39.69 -18.33
C THR A 254 15.06 39.07 -18.24
N GLY A 255 15.27 37.88 -18.82
CA GLY A 255 16.48 37.07 -18.67
C GLY A 255 16.68 36.49 -17.25
N ASN A 256 15.72 36.68 -16.34
CA ASN A 256 15.85 36.27 -14.94
C ASN A 256 15.24 34.88 -14.70
N GLN A 257 16.11 33.88 -14.56
CA GLN A 257 15.72 32.50 -14.28
C GLN A 257 15.03 32.31 -12.93
N PHE A 258 15.18 33.24 -11.97
CA PHE A 258 14.51 33.17 -10.67
C PHE A 258 12.98 33.12 -10.78
N LEU A 259 12.41 33.69 -11.86
CA LEU A 259 10.96 33.71 -12.07
C LEU A 259 10.37 32.31 -12.26
N THR A 260 11.17 31.33 -12.70
CA THR A 260 10.75 29.92 -12.82
C THR A 260 10.34 29.30 -11.47
N ASN A 261 10.87 29.81 -10.34
CA ASN A 261 10.49 29.34 -9.01
C ASN A 261 9.02 29.66 -8.66
N PHE A 262 8.40 30.61 -9.34
CA PHE A 262 6.99 30.97 -9.17
C PHE A 262 6.06 30.22 -10.14
N ASP A 263 6.59 29.30 -10.95
CA ASP A 263 5.74 28.38 -11.69
C ASP A 263 4.94 27.51 -10.71
N LEU A 264 3.64 27.34 -10.99
CA LEU A 264 2.73 26.55 -10.16
C LEU A 264 3.25 25.13 -9.97
N THR A 265 3.89 24.56 -10.99
CA THR A 265 4.49 23.22 -10.97
C THR A 265 5.61 23.10 -9.95
N VAL A 266 6.49 24.10 -9.87
CA VAL A 266 7.66 24.14 -8.98
C VAL A 266 7.21 24.33 -7.54
N VAL A 267 6.32 25.31 -7.29
CA VAL A 267 5.79 25.58 -5.95
C VAL A 267 4.99 24.39 -5.42
N ALA A 268 4.11 23.82 -6.25
CA ALA A 268 3.35 22.64 -5.87
C ALA A 268 4.26 21.42 -5.68
N GLY A 269 5.29 21.26 -6.51
CA GLY A 269 6.31 20.22 -6.37
C GLY A 269 7.05 20.30 -5.04
N TRP A 270 7.52 21.49 -4.66
CA TRP A 270 8.17 21.74 -3.38
C TRP A 270 7.24 21.42 -2.19
N LEU A 271 5.99 21.88 -2.24
CA LEU A 271 5.02 21.63 -1.19
C LEU A 271 4.69 20.14 -1.05
N ARG A 272 4.56 19.43 -2.17
CA ARG A 272 4.37 17.97 -2.17
C ARG A 272 5.58 17.26 -1.57
N ALA A 273 6.78 17.60 -2.01
CA ALA A 273 8.01 16.95 -1.56
C ALA A 273 8.28 17.13 -0.07
N ASN A 274 8.03 18.33 0.46
CA ASN A 274 8.40 18.67 1.84
C ASN A 274 7.27 18.46 2.85
N MET A 275 6.00 18.67 2.48
CA MET A 275 4.87 18.57 3.41
C MET A 275 4.02 17.31 3.17
N GLN A 276 3.65 17.03 1.92
CA GLN A 276 2.71 15.94 1.60
C GLN A 276 3.36 14.56 1.71
N ILE A 277 4.50 14.33 1.03
CA ILE A 277 5.13 13.01 0.96
C ILE A 277 5.52 12.49 2.35
N PRO A 278 6.16 13.29 3.24
CA PRO A 278 6.46 12.83 4.60
C PRO A 278 5.21 12.48 5.40
N ALA A 279 4.13 13.26 5.26
CA ALA A 279 2.87 13.01 5.94
C ALA A 279 2.20 11.71 5.46
N ILE A 280 2.13 11.49 4.14
CA ILE A 280 1.59 10.24 3.56
C ILE A 280 2.39 9.04 4.06
N ARG A 281 3.72 9.11 4.03
CA ARG A 281 4.59 8.04 4.54
C ARG A 281 4.34 7.75 6.02
N ALA A 282 4.15 8.79 6.83
CA ALA A 282 3.84 8.62 8.25
C ALA A 282 2.48 7.94 8.47
N ILE A 283 1.48 8.27 7.64
CA ILE A 283 0.16 7.61 7.66
C ILE A 283 0.28 6.14 7.24
N GLU A 284 0.95 5.85 6.13
CA GLU A 284 1.19 4.49 5.65
C GLU A 284 1.89 3.63 6.71
N PHE A 285 2.92 4.20 7.35
CA PHE A 285 3.62 3.56 8.46
C PHE A 285 2.70 3.31 9.66
N GLY A 286 1.89 4.31 10.06
CA GLY A 286 0.93 4.19 11.15
C GLY A 286 -0.14 3.12 10.89
N VAL A 287 -0.67 3.07 9.66
CA VAL A 287 -1.64 2.07 9.22
C VAL A 287 -1.01 0.67 9.21
N GLY A 288 0.20 0.54 8.65
CA GLY A 288 0.93 -0.72 8.62
C GLY A 288 1.21 -1.27 10.03
N LEU A 289 1.66 -0.42 10.95
CA LEU A 289 1.87 -0.80 12.35
C LEU A 289 0.58 -1.13 13.07
N GLY A 290 -0.50 -0.37 12.82
CA GLY A 290 -1.83 -0.65 13.35
C GLY A 290 -2.34 -2.03 12.91
N ALA A 291 -2.19 -2.35 11.63
CA ALA A 291 -2.55 -3.65 11.08
C ALA A 291 -1.72 -4.80 11.69
N LEU A 292 -0.40 -4.61 11.84
CA LEU A 292 0.47 -5.58 12.50
C LEU A 292 0.08 -5.80 13.96
N ALA A 293 -0.18 -4.72 14.71
CA ALA A 293 -0.62 -4.80 16.10
C ALA A 293 -1.97 -5.53 16.23
N MET A 294 -2.91 -5.27 15.31
CA MET A 294 -4.21 -5.95 15.25
C MET A 294 -4.06 -7.44 14.94
N GLY A 295 -3.26 -7.78 13.92
CA GLY A 295 -2.97 -9.18 13.56
C GLY A 295 -2.33 -9.95 14.72
N LEU A 296 -1.41 -9.32 15.45
CA LEU A 296 -0.77 -9.94 16.61
C LEU A 296 -1.72 -10.08 17.81
N ARG A 297 -2.66 -9.15 18.02
CA ARG A 297 -3.74 -9.29 19.01
C ARG A 297 -4.66 -10.46 18.72
N LEU A 298 -5.04 -10.63 17.45
CA LEU A 298 -5.81 -11.77 16.99
C LEU A 298 -5.05 -13.08 17.22
N TRP A 299 -3.77 -13.13 16.81
CA TRP A 299 -2.94 -14.32 16.96
C TRP A 299 -2.71 -14.74 18.42
N LEU A 300 -2.50 -13.76 19.32
CA LEU A 300 -2.34 -14.00 20.75
C LEU A 300 -3.68 -14.19 21.50
N GLY A 301 -4.80 -14.25 20.79
CA GLY A 301 -6.13 -14.53 21.36
C GLY A 301 -6.60 -13.49 22.38
N LEU A 302 -6.12 -12.25 22.25
CA LEU A 302 -6.51 -11.15 23.16
C LEU A 302 -7.89 -10.58 22.82
N GLU A 303 -8.34 -10.74 21.57
CA GLU A 303 -9.68 -10.37 21.15
C GLU A 303 -10.67 -11.50 21.44
N LYS A 304 -11.16 -11.58 22.68
CA LYS A 304 -12.21 -12.54 23.08
C LYS A 304 -13.64 -12.11 22.66
N GLY A 305 -13.78 -11.18 21.72
CA GLY A 305 -15.03 -10.45 21.48
C GLY A 305 -15.97 -10.95 20.37
N GLY A 306 -15.70 -12.09 19.72
CA GLY A 306 -16.48 -12.47 18.51
C GLY A 306 -16.92 -13.93 18.37
N VAL A 307 -16.60 -14.82 19.33
CA VAL A 307 -16.88 -16.27 19.22
C VAL A 307 -17.76 -16.80 20.36
N SER A 308 -18.25 -15.94 21.26
CA SER A 308 -19.30 -16.30 22.23
C SER A 308 -20.45 -15.29 22.17
N SER A 309 -21.34 -15.45 21.19
CA SER A 309 -22.73 -14.96 21.19
C SER A 309 -23.52 -15.74 20.15
#